data_AF-A0A2V6V973-F1
#
_entry.id   AF-A0A2V6V973-F1
#
_cell.length_a   1.000
_cell.length_b   1.000
_cell.length_c   1.000
_cell.angle_alpha   90.00
_cell.angle_beta   90.00
_cell.angle_gamma   90.00
#
_symmetry.space_group_name_H-M   'P 1'
#
loop_
_entity.id
_entity.type
_entity.pdbx_description
1 polymer ?
#
loop_
_entity_poly.entity_id
_entity_poly.type
_entity_poly.pdbx_seq_one_letter_code
_entity_poly.pdbx_strand_id
1 'polypeptide(L)'
;MPGIRYVEVEPEPRFGRLCTVDVQAQLGQNVWDALIRDEIGRGRAGGAEILATVYHGCQRLICGFEAEGPLAIEHYLSVFARGLGIEFEDRYKKFRLWEDPERVLAETTACQQANNVDPSRARELVQKTFGRLTTAPAGGNAPAS
;
A
#
# COMPACT_ATOMS: atom_id res chain seq x y z
N MET A 1 12.68 15.58 -13.59
CA MET A 1 13.59 14.43 -13.43
C MET A 1 13.42 13.54 -14.65
N PRO A 2 14.48 13.01 -15.28
CA PRO A 2 14.34 12.31 -16.56
C PRO A 2 13.33 11.16 -16.47
N GLY A 3 12.36 11.12 -17.38
CA GLY A 3 11.33 10.08 -17.42
C GLY A 3 10.22 10.19 -16.37
N ILE A 4 10.24 11.17 -15.46
CA ILE A 4 9.13 11.41 -14.51
C ILE A 4 8.39 12.68 -14.87
N ARG A 5 7.07 12.53 -15.06
CA ARG A 5 6.10 13.63 -15.16
C ARG A 5 5.24 13.66 -13.91
N TYR A 6 5.24 14.78 -13.21
CA TYR A 6 4.31 15.01 -12.11
C TYR A 6 2.91 15.28 -12.67
N VAL A 7 1.90 14.64 -12.09
CA VAL A 7 0.49 14.89 -12.36
C VAL A 7 -0.07 15.58 -11.14
N GLU A 8 -0.54 16.81 -11.33
CA GLU A 8 -1.17 17.57 -10.25
C GLU A 8 -2.57 17.01 -10.00
N VAL A 9 -2.83 16.65 -8.74
CA VAL A 9 -4.11 16.16 -8.24
C VAL A 9 -4.39 16.89 -6.94
N GLU A 10 -5.60 17.43 -6.81
CA GLU A 10 -6.01 18.08 -5.56
C GLU A 10 -6.03 17.04 -4.43
N PRO A 11 -5.28 17.27 -3.32
CA PRO A 11 -5.19 16.30 -2.23
C PRO A 11 -6.50 16.21 -1.45
N GLU A 12 -6.83 15.01 -0.97
CA GLU A 12 -7.95 14.80 -0.04
C GLU A 12 -7.64 15.45 1.33
N PRO A 13 -8.36 16.52 1.74
CA PRO A 13 -8.02 17.29 2.93
C PRO A 13 -8.09 16.47 4.23
N ARG A 14 -8.89 15.38 4.26
CA ARG A 14 -9.00 14.50 5.44
C ARG A 14 -7.75 13.67 5.71
N PHE A 15 -6.87 13.45 4.72
CA PHE A 15 -5.57 12.82 4.98
C PHE A 15 -4.61 13.75 5.75
N GLY A 16 -4.91 15.05 5.81
CA GLY A 16 -4.07 16.03 6.48
C GLY A 16 -2.63 15.99 5.97
N ARG A 17 -1.66 15.93 6.90
CA ARG A 17 -0.22 15.84 6.56
C ARG A 17 0.30 14.41 6.48
N LEU A 18 -0.44 13.44 7.00
CA LEU A 18 0.01 12.06 7.18
C LEU A 18 -1.18 11.10 7.12
N CYS A 19 -1.06 10.11 6.26
CA CYS A 19 -1.87 8.90 6.25
C CYS A 19 -1.42 7.98 7.41
N THR A 20 -1.75 8.36 8.66
CA THR A 20 -1.41 7.56 9.85
C THR A 20 -2.49 6.53 10.17
N VAL A 21 -2.10 5.51 10.92
CA VAL A 21 -3.05 4.56 11.54
C VAL A 21 -4.08 5.27 12.42
N ASP A 22 -3.74 6.41 13.01
CA ASP A 22 -4.68 7.20 13.80
C ASP A 22 -5.75 7.87 12.93
N VAL A 23 -5.37 8.40 11.77
CA VAL A 23 -6.32 8.96 10.80
C VAL A 23 -7.26 7.86 10.29
N GLN A 24 -6.73 6.67 9.97
CA GLN A 24 -7.53 5.51 9.60
C GLN A 24 -8.52 5.12 10.73
N ALA A 25 -8.07 5.09 11.98
CA ALA A 25 -8.91 4.77 13.13
C ALA A 25 -10.02 5.82 13.35
N GLN A 26 -9.72 7.11 13.16
CA GLN A 26 -10.68 8.21 13.30
C GLN A 26 -11.75 8.19 12.20
N LEU A 27 -11.37 7.89 10.96
CA LEU A 27 -12.29 7.82 9.82
C LEU A 27 -13.12 6.54 9.81
N GLY A 28 -12.55 5.45 10.33
CA GLY A 28 -13.07 4.10 10.18
C GLY A 28 -12.70 3.48 8.82
N GLN A 29 -12.59 2.15 8.79
CA GLN A 29 -12.04 1.41 7.64
C GLN A 29 -12.78 1.68 6.32
N ASN A 30 -14.11 1.69 6.32
CA ASN A 30 -14.89 1.87 5.09
C ASN A 30 -14.68 3.25 4.46
N VAL A 31 -14.65 4.30 5.30
CA VAL A 31 -14.41 5.67 4.83
C VAL A 31 -12.98 5.77 4.34
N TRP A 32 -12.01 5.27 5.12
CA TRP A 32 -10.60 5.22 4.72
C TRP A 32 -10.42 4.57 3.34
N ASP A 33 -10.95 3.37 3.14
CA ASP A 33 -10.80 2.64 1.88
C ASP A 33 -11.44 3.39 0.70
N ALA A 34 -12.59 4.03 0.92
CA ALA A 34 -13.23 4.85 -0.10
C ALA A 34 -12.34 6.05 -0.49
N LEU A 35 -11.71 6.72 0.47
CA LEU A 35 -10.81 7.85 0.17
C LEU A 35 -9.56 7.40 -0.60
N ILE A 36 -8.99 6.24 -0.26
CA ILE A 36 -7.86 5.69 -1.01
C ILE A 36 -8.26 5.39 -2.45
N ARG A 37 -9.43 4.75 -2.66
CA ARG A 37 -9.95 4.47 -4.01
C ARG A 37 -10.21 5.74 -4.80
N ASP A 38 -10.77 6.77 -4.16
CA ASP A 38 -11.00 8.07 -4.80
C ASP A 38 -9.67 8.74 -5.21
N GLU A 39 -8.64 8.68 -4.37
CA GLU A 39 -7.30 9.20 -4.68
C GLU A 39 -6.67 8.47 -5.87
N ILE A 40 -6.73 7.13 -5.87
CA ILE A 40 -6.30 6.29 -6.99
C ILE A 40 -7.08 6.64 -8.27
N GLY A 41 -8.40 6.83 -8.15
CA GLY A 41 -9.28 7.21 -9.24
C GLY A 41 -8.92 8.56 -9.86
N ARG A 42 -8.68 9.58 -9.02
CA ARG A 42 -8.23 10.91 -9.47
C ARG A 42 -6.87 10.85 -10.14
N GLY A 43 -5.91 10.11 -9.57
CA GLY A 43 -4.59 9.90 -10.18
C GLY A 43 -4.70 9.28 -11.57
N ARG A 44 -5.48 8.20 -11.71
CA ARG A 44 -5.74 7.57 -13.02
C ARG A 44 -6.40 8.53 -14.01
N ALA A 45 -7.41 9.29 -13.58
CA ALA A 45 -8.10 10.26 -14.44
C ALA A 45 -7.16 11.38 -14.93
N GLY A 46 -6.18 11.78 -14.11
CA GLY A 46 -5.12 12.71 -14.50
C GLY A 46 -4.02 12.10 -15.38
N GLY A 47 -4.11 10.80 -15.70
CA GLY A 47 -3.13 10.07 -16.48
C GLY A 47 -1.86 9.73 -15.71
N ALA A 48 -1.95 9.58 -14.38
CA ALA A 48 -0.86 9.03 -13.57
C ALA A 48 -0.87 7.49 -13.64
N GLU A 49 0.32 6.92 -13.77
CA GLU A 49 0.55 5.47 -13.73
C GLU A 49 0.98 5.01 -12.33
N ILE A 50 1.49 5.94 -11.51
CA ILE A 50 2.04 5.70 -10.19
C ILE A 50 1.48 6.75 -9.22
N LEU A 51 0.89 6.30 -8.11
CA LEU A 51 0.63 7.10 -6.92
C LEU A 51 1.85 7.01 -6.00
N ALA A 52 2.69 8.05 -6.01
CA ALA A 52 3.89 8.11 -5.21
C ALA A 52 3.61 8.68 -3.82
N THR A 53 3.95 7.95 -2.75
CA THR A 53 3.86 8.44 -1.37
C THR A 53 5.20 8.98 -0.87
N VAL A 54 5.16 9.96 0.02
CA VAL A 54 6.37 10.53 0.63
C VAL A 54 6.88 9.73 1.83
N TYR A 55 5.97 9.03 2.53
CA TYR A 55 6.29 8.28 3.74
C TYR A 55 6.02 6.78 3.57
N HIS A 56 6.95 5.95 4.01
CA HIS A 56 6.84 4.50 3.89
C HIS A 56 5.62 3.93 4.64
N GLY A 57 5.24 4.51 5.79
CA GLY A 57 4.02 4.08 6.50
C GLY A 57 2.76 4.22 5.64
N CYS A 58 2.63 5.34 4.92
CA CYS A 58 1.53 5.56 3.99
C CYS A 58 1.52 4.53 2.87
N GLN A 59 2.69 4.28 2.25
CA GLN A 59 2.79 3.30 1.17
C GLN A 59 2.37 1.91 1.66
N ARG A 60 2.86 1.50 2.84
CA ARG A 60 2.54 0.18 3.41
C ARG A 60 1.05 0.01 3.70
N LEU A 61 0.38 1.08 4.14
CA LEU A 61 -1.06 1.06 4.39
C LEU A 61 -1.89 0.87 3.12
N ILE A 62 -1.45 1.43 1.99
CA ILE A 62 -2.28 1.53 0.79
C ILE A 62 -1.78 0.68 -0.39
N CYS A 63 -0.57 0.13 -0.36
CA CYS A 63 -0.02 -0.65 -1.48
C CYS A 63 -0.83 -1.92 -1.80
N GLY A 64 -1.61 -2.45 -0.85
CA GLY A 64 -2.53 -3.55 -1.10
C GLY A 64 -3.63 -3.23 -2.12
N PHE A 65 -3.98 -1.95 -2.30
CA PHE A 65 -4.98 -1.52 -3.28
C PHE A 65 -4.52 -1.71 -4.74
N GLU A 66 -3.23 -2.00 -5.00
CA GLU A 66 -2.79 -2.40 -6.34
C GLU A 66 -3.49 -3.69 -6.82
N ALA A 67 -3.96 -4.55 -5.90
CA ALA A 67 -4.75 -5.72 -6.27
C ALA A 67 -6.07 -5.36 -6.97
N GLU A 68 -6.54 -4.11 -6.82
CA GLU A 68 -7.80 -3.61 -7.41
C GLU A 68 -7.60 -2.98 -8.81
N GLY A 69 -6.37 -2.84 -9.32
CA GLY A 69 -6.13 -2.44 -10.72
C GLY A 69 -4.73 -1.91 -11.05
N PRO A 70 -4.52 -1.38 -12.27
CA PRO A 70 -3.19 -1.22 -12.87
C PRO A 70 -2.33 -0.05 -12.36
N LEU A 71 -2.86 0.83 -11.51
CA LEU A 71 -2.07 1.95 -10.97
C LEU A 71 -1.13 1.42 -9.89
N ALA A 72 0.17 1.70 -10.01
CA ALA A 72 1.16 1.35 -9.02
C ALA A 72 1.16 2.34 -7.85
N ILE A 73 1.48 1.86 -6.67
CA ILE A 73 1.61 2.59 -5.42
C ILE A 73 3.05 2.35 -4.94
N GLU A 74 3.84 3.42 -4.96
CA GLU A 74 5.27 3.35 -4.67
C GLU A 74 5.70 4.44 -3.70
N HIS A 75 6.80 4.19 -3.00
CA HIS A 75 7.48 5.27 -2.29
C HIS A 75 8.18 6.18 -3.31
N TYR A 76 8.13 7.50 -3.13
CA TYR A 76 8.72 8.45 -4.08
C TYR A 76 10.21 8.19 -4.35
N LEU A 77 10.95 7.69 -3.35
CA LEU A 77 12.35 7.30 -3.52
C LEU A 77 12.54 6.14 -4.51
N SER A 78 11.60 5.19 -4.61
CA SER A 78 11.69 4.10 -5.59
C SER A 78 11.50 4.62 -7.00
N VAL A 79 10.49 5.47 -7.20
CA VAL A 79 10.26 6.17 -8.47
C VAL A 79 11.48 7.02 -8.81
N PHE A 80 12.04 7.71 -7.81
CA PHE A 80 13.19 8.58 -8.01
C PHE A 80 14.47 7.81 -8.36
N ALA A 81 14.74 6.71 -7.65
CA ALA A 81 15.87 5.84 -7.90
C ALA A 81 15.80 5.24 -9.32
N ARG A 82 14.61 4.81 -9.76
CA ARG A 82 14.39 4.26 -11.11
C ARG A 82 14.76 5.24 -12.21
N GLY A 83 14.40 6.52 -12.07
CA GLY A 83 14.81 7.55 -13.03
C GLY A 83 16.32 7.82 -13.05
N LEU A 84 17.07 7.35 -12.04
CA LEU A 84 18.54 7.34 -12.00
C LEU A 84 19.15 5.99 -12.43
N GLY A 85 18.34 5.04 -12.90
CA GLY A 85 18.81 3.70 -13.29
C GLY A 85 19.06 2.77 -12.09
N ILE A 86 18.54 3.08 -10.92
CA ILE A 86 18.68 2.27 -9.70
C ILE A 86 17.34 1.57 -9.43
N GLU A 87 17.32 0.25 -9.48
CA GLU A 87 16.15 -0.56 -9.15
C GLU A 87 16.32 -1.29 -7.82
N PHE A 88 15.27 -1.30 -7.02
CA PHE A 88 15.22 -2.04 -5.76
C PHE A 88 13.85 -2.69 -5.59
N GLU A 89 13.83 -3.97 -5.23
CA GLU A 89 12.58 -4.69 -5.00
C GLU A 89 11.93 -4.21 -3.69
N ASP A 90 10.70 -3.68 -3.79
CA ASP A 90 9.87 -3.43 -2.62
C ASP A 90 9.32 -4.76 -2.06
N ARG A 91 10.13 -5.39 -1.19
CA ARG A 91 9.78 -6.65 -0.53
C ARG A 91 8.52 -6.54 0.31
N TYR A 92 8.26 -5.38 0.93
CA TYR A 92 7.03 -5.22 1.73
C TYR A 92 5.82 -5.31 0.83
N LYS A 93 5.79 -4.54 -0.26
CA LYS A 93 4.69 -4.57 -1.23
C LYS A 93 4.52 -5.95 -1.86
N LYS A 94 5.63 -6.60 -2.27
CA LYS A 94 5.62 -7.98 -2.77
C LYS A 94 4.92 -8.95 -1.81
N PHE A 95 5.29 -8.92 -0.53
CA PHE A 95 4.70 -9.78 0.50
C PHE A 95 3.24 -9.41 0.79
N ARG A 96 2.92 -8.11 0.75
CA ARG A 96 1.56 -7.61 0.95
C ARG A 96 0.61 -8.11 -0.14
N LEU A 97 1.06 -8.10 -1.39
CA LEU A 97 0.27 -8.56 -2.55
C LEU A 97 0.20 -10.08 -2.69
N TRP A 98 1.10 -10.83 -2.05
CA TRP A 98 0.98 -12.29 -2.01
C TRP A 98 -0.20 -12.76 -1.17
N GLU A 99 -0.54 -12.04 -0.10
CA GLU A 99 -1.55 -12.45 0.88
C GLU A 99 -1.36 -13.89 1.41
N ASP A 100 -0.10 -14.34 1.42
CA ASP A 100 0.30 -15.70 1.73
C ASP A 100 1.41 -15.68 2.80
N PRO A 101 1.04 -15.72 4.09
CA PRO A 101 1.98 -15.74 5.20
C PRO A 101 3.00 -16.88 5.12
N GLU A 102 2.60 -18.06 4.64
CA GLU A 102 3.51 -19.22 4.57
C GLU A 102 4.56 -19.03 3.48
N ARG A 103 4.17 -18.44 2.34
CA ARG A 103 5.12 -18.03 1.31
C ARG A 103 6.10 -16.95 1.80
N VAL A 104 5.62 -15.98 2.57
CA VAL A 104 6.48 -14.95 3.18
C VAL A 104 7.46 -15.57 4.20
N LEU A 105 7.00 -16.51 5.02
CA LEU A 105 7.87 -17.23 5.95
C LEU A 105 8.94 -18.01 5.21
N ALA A 106 8.57 -18.74 4.14
CA ALA A 106 9.53 -19.49 3.33
C ALA A 106 10.63 -18.57 2.75
N GLU A 107 10.26 -17.40 2.21
CA GLU A 107 11.20 -16.42 1.66
C GLU A 107 12.12 -15.79 2.72
N THR A 108 11.64 -15.64 3.96
CA THR A 108 12.34 -14.88 5.01
C THR A 108 13.04 -15.76 6.05
N THR A 109 12.80 -17.07 6.08
CA THR A 109 13.30 -18.01 7.09
C THR A 109 14.82 -17.95 7.25
N ALA A 110 15.59 -17.94 6.16
CA ALA A 110 17.06 -17.88 6.24
C ALA A 110 17.55 -16.61 6.97
N CYS A 111 16.93 -15.46 6.68
CA CYS A 111 17.25 -14.20 7.35
C CYS A 111 16.83 -14.22 8.83
N GLN A 112 15.64 -14.77 9.13
CA GLN A 112 15.16 -14.91 10.50
C GLN A 112 16.11 -15.78 11.35
N GLN A 113 16.53 -16.92 10.82
CA GLN A 113 17.48 -17.84 11.49
C GLN A 113 18.84 -17.17 11.70
N ALA A 114 19.38 -16.49 10.69
CA ALA A 114 20.65 -15.78 10.80
C ALA A 114 20.64 -14.67 11.87
N ASN A 115 19.46 -14.13 12.20
CA ASN A 115 19.26 -13.08 13.19
C ASN A 115 18.64 -13.58 14.51
N ASN A 116 18.57 -14.90 14.75
CA ASN A 116 17.99 -15.51 15.95
C ASN A 116 16.57 -15.03 16.29
N VAL A 117 15.76 -14.78 15.25
CA VAL A 117 14.36 -14.39 15.44
C VAL A 117 13.57 -15.60 15.95
N ASP A 118 12.81 -15.42 17.02
CA ASP A 118 11.93 -16.47 17.54
C ASP A 118 10.91 -16.92 16.47
N PRO A 119 10.87 -18.22 16.08
CA PRO A 119 10.01 -18.67 14.98
C PRO A 119 8.52 -18.50 15.24
N SER A 120 8.07 -18.57 16.49
CA SER A 120 6.66 -18.42 16.85
C SER A 120 6.21 -16.97 16.69
N ARG A 121 7.03 -16.04 17.17
CA ARG A 121 6.83 -14.59 17.04
C ARG A 121 6.95 -14.13 15.60
N ALA A 122 7.88 -14.70 14.83
CA ALA A 122 7.99 -14.41 13.40
C ALA A 122 6.70 -14.77 12.66
N ARG A 123 6.17 -15.97 12.91
CA ARG A 123 4.91 -16.43 12.33
C ARG A 123 3.74 -15.53 12.69
N GLU A 124 3.58 -15.18 13.97
CA GLU A 124 2.51 -14.28 14.43
C GLU A 124 2.58 -12.92 13.71
N LEU A 125 3.78 -12.32 13.63
CA LEU A 125 3.95 -11.02 12.99
C LEU A 125 3.68 -11.09 11.48
N VAL A 126 4.17 -12.13 10.80
CA VAL A 126 3.95 -12.31 9.36
C VAL A 126 2.47 -12.51 9.06
N GLN A 127 1.76 -13.34 9.85
CA GLN A 127 0.32 -13.54 9.70
C GLN A 127 -0.46 -12.25 9.91
N LYS A 128 -0.13 -11.47 10.95
CA LYS A 128 -0.77 -10.18 11.23
C LYS A 128 -0.53 -9.15 10.12
N THR A 129 0.67 -9.15 9.51
CA THR A 129 1.08 -8.11 8.57
C THR A 129 0.70 -8.43 7.12
N PHE A 130 0.81 -9.69 6.73
CA PHE A 130 0.70 -10.15 5.34
C PHE A 130 -0.39 -11.22 5.14
N GLY A 131 -1.27 -11.41 6.13
CA GLY A 131 -2.49 -12.19 5.96
C GLY A 131 -3.43 -11.56 4.93
N ARG A 132 -4.43 -12.36 4.50
CA ARG A 132 -5.42 -11.95 3.50
C ARG A 132 -6.05 -10.61 3.83
N LEU A 133 -6.22 -9.78 2.80
CA LEU A 133 -7.00 -8.56 2.89
C LEU A 133 -8.46 -8.94 3.13
N THR A 134 -9.03 -8.56 4.27
CA THR A 134 -10.49 -8.57 4.44
C THR A 134 -11.08 -7.52 3.52
N THR A 135 -11.75 -7.95 2.45
CA THR A 135 -12.60 -7.09 1.64
C THR A 135 -13.81 -6.65 2.45
N ALA A 136 -14.09 -5.34 2.47
CA ALA A 136 -15.39 -4.86 2.95
C ALA A 136 -16.50 -5.49 2.11
N PRO A 137 -17.62 -5.95 2.69
CA PRO A 137 -18.74 -6.45 1.92
C PRO A 137 -19.26 -5.34 0.99
N ALA A 138 -19.57 -5.69 -0.25
CA ALA A 138 -20.14 -4.76 -1.23
C ALA A 138 -21.51 -4.26 -0.73
N GLY A 139 -21.51 -3.12 -0.03
CA GLY A 139 -22.72 -2.42 0.37
C GLY A 139 -23.38 -1.82 -0.86
N GLY A 140 -24.42 -2.47 -1.36
CA GLY A 140 -25.25 -1.96 -2.43
C GLY A 140 -25.92 -0.65 -2.01
N ASN A 141 -25.61 0.43 -2.71
CA ASN A 141 -26.43 1.63 -2.69
C ASN A 141 -27.71 1.34 -3.49
N ALA A 142 -28.82 1.10 -2.79
CA ALA A 142 -30.13 1.41 -3.36
C ALA A 142 -30.38 2.92 -3.17
N PRO A 143 -30.80 3.66 -4.20
CA PRO A 143 -31.15 5.07 -4.04
C PRO A 143 -32.38 5.18 -3.14
N ALA A 144 -32.35 6.14 -2.21
CA ALA A 144 -33.53 6.53 -1.46
C ALA A 144 -34.51 7.25 -2.40
N SER A 145 -35.74 6.74 -2.45
CA SER A 145 -36.91 7.36 -3.08
C SER A 145 -37.44 8.54 -2.27
#